data_AF-A0A8T6UPC6-F1
#
_entry.id   AF-A0A8T6UPC6-F1
#
_cell.length_a   1.000
_cell.length_b   1.000
_cell.length_c   1.000
_cell.angle_alpha   90.00
_cell.angle_beta   90.00
_cell.angle_gamma   90.00
#
_symmetry.space_group_name_H-M   'P 1'
#
loop_
_entity.id
_entity.type
_entity.pdbx_description
1 polymer ?
#
loop_
_entity_poly.entity_id
_entity_poly.type
_entity_poly.pdbx_seq_one_letter_code
_entity_poly.pdbx_strand_id
1 'polypeptide(L)' 'AEAEKRGLPNINSTVEAIAELVSDESVALFEKHGVLKKHELESRFEIYLEKYVNQINIEAGTMVQMAERSIFP' A
#
# COMPACT_ATOMS: atom_id res chain seq x y z
N ALA A 1 18.97 14.02 -3.30
CA ALA A 1 18.17 13.78 -2.08
C ALA A 1 19.08 13.28 -0.96
N GLU A 2 18.88 13.71 0.28
CA GLU A 2 19.72 13.30 1.42
C GLU A 2 19.43 11.87 1.90
N ALA A 3 18.19 11.38 1.73
CA ALA A 3 17.76 10.05 2.14
C ALA A 3 18.41 8.91 1.32
N GLU A 4 18.54 9.09 0.01
CA GLU A 4 19.17 8.13 -0.90
C GLU A 4 20.66 7.96 -0.59
N LYS A 5 21.35 9.07 -0.26
CA LYS A 5 22.75 9.04 0.21
C LYS A 5 22.92 8.29 1.53
N ARG A 6 21.86 8.19 2.34
CA ARG A 6 21.83 7.47 3.61
C ARG A 6 21.39 6.00 3.45
N GLY A 7 21.12 5.56 2.21
CA GLY A 7 20.67 4.19 1.93
C GLY A 7 19.25 3.90 2.39
N LEU A 8 18.43 4.93 2.64
CA LEU A 8 17.05 4.74 3.04
C LEU A 8 16.21 4.27 1.84
N PRO A 9 15.43 3.18 1.99
CA PRO A 9 14.64 2.63 0.90
C PRO A 9 13.56 3.63 0.45
N ASN A 10 13.42 3.80 -0.86
CA ASN A 10 12.37 4.60 -1.48
C ASN A 10 11.54 3.71 -2.42
N ILE A 11 10.44 3.18 -1.91
CA ILE A 11 9.56 2.27 -2.64
C ILE A 11 8.41 3.10 -3.23
N ASN A 12 8.42 3.30 -4.55
CA ASN A 12 7.40 4.11 -5.23
C ASN A 12 6.11 3.33 -5.53
N SER A 13 6.18 1.99 -5.52
CA SER A 13 5.02 1.12 -5.74
C SER A 13 4.31 0.87 -4.42
N THR A 14 3.06 1.31 -4.31
CA THR A 14 2.23 1.08 -3.13
C THR A 14 2.07 -0.41 -2.82
N VAL A 15 2.00 -1.27 -3.84
CA VAL A 15 1.88 -2.73 -3.66
C VAL A 15 3.14 -3.31 -3.04
N GLU A 16 4.32 -2.90 -3.51
CA GLU A 16 5.60 -3.33 -2.95
C GLU A 16 5.80 -2.79 -1.53
N ALA A 17 5.40 -1.55 -1.28
CA ALA A 17 5.48 -0.95 0.05
C ALA A 17 4.55 -1.65 1.06
N ILE A 18 3.35 -2.06 0.64
CA ILE A 18 2.43 -2.83 1.48
C ILE A 18 3.01 -4.22 1.79
N ALA A 19 3.72 -4.86 0.86
CA ALA A 19 4.37 -6.16 1.09
C ALA A 19 5.41 -6.13 2.22
N GLU A 20 6.05 -4.98 2.43
CA GLU A 20 7.03 -4.80 3.52
C GLU A 20 6.43 -4.94 4.93
N LEU A 21 5.09 -4.82 5.08
CA LEU A 21 4.42 -5.06 6.36
C LEU A 21 4.55 -6.51 6.86
N VAL A 22 4.71 -7.46 5.94
CA VAL A 22 4.80 -8.89 6.23
C VAL A 22 6.25 -9.40 6.07
N SER A 23 7.22 -8.49 5.89
CA SER A 23 8.63 -8.88 5.89
C SER A 23 9.04 -9.44 7.25
N ASP A 24 10.00 -10.37 7.23
CA ASP A 24 10.45 -11.04 8.47
C ASP A 24 10.99 -10.04 9.50
N GLU A 25 11.60 -8.93 9.04
CA GLU A 25 12.07 -7.84 9.89
C GLU A 25 10.91 -7.10 10.57
N SER A 26 9.87 -6.75 9.81
CA SER A 26 8.65 -6.10 10.32
C SER A 26 7.91 -7.00 11.30
N VAL A 27 7.73 -8.28 10.97
CA VAL A 27 7.09 -9.26 11.86
C VAL A 27 7.88 -9.41 13.16
N ALA A 28 9.20 -9.58 13.07
CA ALA A 28 10.05 -9.69 14.25
C ALA A 28 10.01 -8.42 15.12
N LEU A 29 9.95 -7.24 14.51
CA LEU A 29 9.82 -5.96 15.22
C LEU A 29 8.51 -5.90 15.99
N PHE A 30 7.38 -6.17 15.34
CA PHE A 30 6.06 -6.07 15.97
C PHE A 30 5.83 -7.15 17.04
N GLU A 31 6.29 -8.38 16.81
CA GLU A 31 6.19 -9.47 17.78
C GLU A 31 7.08 -9.21 19.00
N LYS A 32 8.30 -8.71 18.81
CA LYS A 32 9.21 -8.35 19.92
C LYS A 32 8.60 -7.31 20.86
N HIS A 33 7.83 -6.38 20.32
CA HIS A 33 7.18 -5.32 21.11
C HIS A 33 5.78 -5.72 21.59
N GLY A 34 5.28 -6.90 21.23
CA GLY A 34 3.95 -7.39 21.60
C GLY A 34 2.80 -6.54 21.04
N VAL A 35 3.04 -5.80 19.95
CA VAL A 35 2.06 -4.86 19.38
C VAL A 35 1.14 -5.56 18.38
N LEU A 36 1.72 -6.37 17.48
CA LEU A 36 0.99 -7.17 16.50
C LEU A 36 1.63 -8.56 16.39
N LYS A 37 0.81 -9.56 16.12
CA LYS A 37 1.23 -10.92 15.77
C LYS A 37 1.28 -11.10 14.25
N LYS A 38 2.04 -12.08 13.77
CA LYS A 38 2.13 -12.40 12.34
C LYS A 38 0.78 -12.47 11.61
N HIS A 39 -0.19 -13.20 12.15
CA HIS A 39 -1.52 -13.33 11.53
C HIS A 39 -2.28 -11.99 11.42
N GLU A 40 -2.06 -11.06 12.35
CA GLU A 40 -2.69 -9.73 12.31
C GLU A 40 -2.04 -8.86 11.23
N LEU A 41 -0.73 -8.99 11.02
CA LEU A 41 -0.01 -8.32 9.95
C LEU A 41 -0.43 -8.84 8.57
N GLU A 42 -0.55 -10.16 8.41
CA GLU A 42 -1.07 -10.80 7.19
C GLU A 42 -2.51 -10.33 6.89
N SER A 43 -3.38 -10.30 7.91
CA SER A 43 -4.75 -9.79 7.75
C SER A 43 -4.76 -8.33 7.30
N ARG A 44 -3.89 -7.49 7.85
CA ARG A 44 -3.78 -6.07 7.45
C ARG A 44 -3.24 -5.90 6.04
N PHE A 45 -2.27 -6.72 5.65
CA PHE A 45 -1.73 -6.74 4.30
C PHE A 45 -2.83 -7.00 3.26
N GLU A 46 -3.67 -8.03 3.48
CA GLU A 46 -4.80 -8.33 2.60
C GLU A 46 -5.80 -7.16 2.52
N ILE A 47 -6.19 -6.60 3.68
CA ILE A 47 -7.12 -5.46 3.73
C ILE A 47 -6.57 -4.25 2.99
N TYR A 48 -5.27 -3.95 3.13
CA TYR A 48 -4.66 -2.80 2.45
C TYR A 48 -4.55 -3.01 0.94
N LEU A 49 -4.25 -4.22 0.49
CA LEU A 49 -4.28 -4.54 -0.94
C LEU A 49 -5.67 -4.41 -1.52
N GLU A 50 -6.69 -4.97 -0.86
CA GLU A 50 -8.07 -4.85 -1.30
C GLU A 50 -8.50 -3.38 -1.38
N LYS A 51 -8.19 -2.59 -0.35
CA LYS A 51 -8.48 -1.16 -0.33
C LYS A 51 -7.81 -0.43 -1.50
N TYR A 52 -6.54 -0.72 -1.78
CA TYR A 52 -5.79 -0.11 -2.87
C TYR A 52 -6.44 -0.41 -4.24
N VAL A 53 -6.78 -1.67 -4.48
CA VAL A 53 -7.45 -2.09 -5.73
C VAL A 53 -8.81 -1.40 -5.88
N ASN A 54 -9.62 -1.39 -4.83
CA ASN A 54 -10.94 -0.75 -4.85
C ASN A 54 -10.83 0.76 -5.09
N GLN A 55 -9.86 1.43 -4.47
CA GLN A 55 -9.64 2.85 -4.66
C GLN A 55 -9.27 3.17 -6.11
N ILE A 56 -8.32 2.44 -6.70
CA ILE A 56 -7.93 2.64 -8.11
C ILE A 56 -9.12 2.42 -9.05
N ASN A 57 -9.93 1.39 -8.81
CA ASN A 57 -11.10 1.11 -9.63
C ASN A 57 -12.11 2.26 -9.60
N ILE A 58 -12.35 2.84 -8.42
CA ILE A 58 -13.25 3.99 -8.26
C ILE A 58 -12.68 5.22 -8.96
N GLU A 59 -11.39 5.52 -8.75
CA GLU A 59 -10.71 6.66 -9.37
C GLU A 59 -10.73 6.57 -10.91
N ALA A 60 -10.40 5.39 -11.45
CA ALA A 60 -10.44 5.13 -12.88
C ALA A 60 -11.87 5.22 -13.44
N GLY A 61 -12.84 4.61 -12.77
CA GLY A 61 -14.25 4.66 -13.19
C GLY A 61 -14.81 6.08 -13.19
N THR A 62 -14.46 6.86 -12.16
CA THR A 62 -14.86 8.28 -12.07
C THR A 62 -14.19 9.10 -13.16
N MET A 63 -12.90 8.88 -13.44
CA MET A 63 -12.20 9.54 -14.56
C MET A 63 -12.86 9.25 -15.90
N VAL A 64 -13.19 7.99 -16.20
CA VAL A 64 -13.86 7.61 -17.45
C VAL A 64 -15.23 8.28 -17.53
N GLN A 65 -16.02 8.24 -16.45
CA GLN A 65 -17.33 8.88 -16.41
C GLN A 65 -17.26 10.39 -16.67
N MET A 66 -16.29 11.07 -16.04
CA MET A 66 -16.06 12.51 -16.26
C MET A 66 -15.59 12.79 -17.69
N ALA A 67 -14.69 11.96 -18.22
CA ALA A 67 -14.20 12.10 -19.59
C ALA A 67 -15.33 11.98 -20.62
N GLU A 68 -16.22 11.00 -20.46
CA GLU A 68 -17.32 10.76 -21.40
C GLU A 68 -18.48 11.75 -21.28
N ARG A 69 -18.81 12.22 -20.07
CA ARG A 69 -20.02 13.03 -19.84
C ARG A 69 -19.78 14.51 -19.63
N SER A 70 -18.59 14.88 -19.16
CA SER A 70 -18.29 16.26 -18.75
C SER A 70 -17.23 16.92 -19.63
N ILE A 71 -16.37 16.13 -20.28
CA ILE A 71 -15.29 16.64 -21.15
C ILE A 71 -15.64 16.42 -22.61
N PHE A 72 -15.98 15.19 -22.99
CA PHE A 72 -16.45 14.87 -24.32
C PHE A 72 -17.94 15.26 -24.45
N PRO A 73 -18.35 15.96 -25.53
CA PRO A 73 -19.75 16.34 -25.76
C PRO A 73 -20.70 15.16 -25.99
#